data_AF-A0A354SB54-F1
#
_entry.id   AF-A0A354SB54-F1
#
_cell.length_a   1.000
_cell.length_b   1.000
_cell.length_c   1.000
_cell.angle_alpha   90.00
_cell.angle_beta   90.00
_cell.angle_gamma   90.00
#
_symmetry.space_group_name_H-M   'P 1'
#
loop_
_entity.id
_entity.type
_entity.pdbx_description
1 polymer ?
#
loop_
_entity_poly.entity_id
_entity_poly.type
_entity_poly.pdbx_seq_one_letter_code
_entity_poly.pdbx_strand_id
1 'polypeptide(L)'
;MDTFGANEWLVDELYDLYRQDKTKVDPAWWEFFDDYSPGVPGQPPTLNAATSGFVPAPVVTEPVTADAPTALVTPPAAVPPSAPAPTYPVPPAPPLAPKAEVSNETATSVLKGPAARVVTNMEASLAVPTATSVRAVPARLLQDNRTVINNHLARTRGGKVSFTHLIGYAVVRAVADVPAMNSHFTEVDGKPALVSSSAINLGLAIDQTKADGTRQLLVPSIKGAQDMDFSQFHAA
;
A
#
# COMPACT_ATOMS: atom_id res chain seq x y z
N MET A 1 13.84 -3.21 -21.87
CA MET A 1 13.63 -2.35 -20.69
C MET A 1 12.14 -2.26 -20.54
N ASP A 2 11.61 -2.86 -19.48
CA ASP A 2 10.17 -2.86 -19.21
C ASP A 2 9.78 -1.46 -18.72
N THR A 3 9.28 -0.63 -19.64
CA THR A 3 9.07 0.81 -19.43
C THR A 3 8.10 1.11 -18.29
N PHE A 4 7.18 0.19 -17.97
CA PHE A 4 6.13 0.41 -16.97
C PHE A 4 6.00 -0.70 -15.90
N GLY A 5 6.67 -1.84 -16.07
CA GLY A 5 6.76 -2.90 -15.06
C GLY A 5 5.39 -3.39 -14.57
N ALA A 6 5.18 -3.44 -13.25
CA ALA A 6 3.93 -3.96 -12.67
C ALA A 6 2.64 -3.17 -13.02
N ASN A 7 2.76 -2.01 -13.67
CA ASN A 7 1.63 -1.17 -14.08
C ASN A 7 1.28 -1.31 -15.57
N GLU A 8 1.90 -2.24 -16.30
CA GLU A 8 1.61 -2.48 -17.73
C GLU A 8 0.12 -2.73 -18.00
N TRP A 9 -0.53 -3.53 -17.15
CA TRP A 9 -1.95 -3.83 -17.26
C TRP A 9 -2.84 -2.58 -17.21
N LEU A 10 -2.44 -1.55 -16.45
CA LEU A 10 -3.18 -0.30 -16.31
C LEU A 10 -2.99 0.59 -17.55
N VAL A 11 -1.78 0.61 -18.11
CA VAL A 11 -1.49 1.36 -19.34
C VAL A 11 -2.29 0.77 -20.51
N ASP A 12 -2.38 -0.56 -20.59
CA ASP A 12 -3.19 -1.24 -21.61
C ASP A 12 -4.68 -0.99 -21.42
N GLU A 13 -5.19 -1.00 -20.19
CA GLU A 13 -6.60 -0.64 -19.89
C GLU A 13 -6.91 0.81 -20.26
N LEU A 14 -6.01 1.75 -19.93
CA LEU A 14 -6.15 3.16 -20.32
C LEU A 14 -6.07 3.34 -21.84
N TYR A 15 -5.25 2.56 -22.54
CA TYR A 15 -5.21 2.58 -24.01
C TYR A 15 -6.50 2.04 -24.63
N ASP A 16 -7.08 0.98 -24.07
CA ASP A 16 -8.38 0.46 -24.52
C ASP A 16 -9.51 1.46 -24.28
N LEU A 17 -9.46 2.21 -23.17
CA LEU A 17 -10.38 3.33 -22.93
C LEU A 17 -10.15 4.48 -23.92
N TYR A 18 -8.90 4.83 -24.21
CA TYR A 18 -8.52 5.87 -25.19
C TYR A 18 -9.06 5.55 -26.59
N ARG A 19 -8.99 4.29 -27.01
CA ARG A 19 -9.52 3.81 -28.30
C ARG A 19 -11.05 3.84 -28.38
N GLN A 20 -11.73 3.63 -27.25
CA GLN A 20 -13.19 3.70 -27.19
C GLN A 20 -13.70 5.14 -27.17
N ASP A 21 -13.08 5.99 -26.35
CA ASP A 21 -13.42 7.39 -26.20
C ASP A 21 -12.25 8.16 -25.55
N LYS A 22 -11.59 9.03 -26.32
CA LYS A 22 -10.44 9.82 -25.87
C LYS A 22 -10.78 10.66 -24.62
N THR A 23 -12.03 11.10 -24.44
CA THR A 23 -12.44 11.94 -23.31
C THR A 23 -12.52 11.19 -21.98
N LYS A 24 -12.47 9.85 -22.00
CA LYS A 24 -12.41 9.00 -20.80
C LYS A 24 -11.00 8.87 -20.23
N VAL A 25 -10.01 9.40 -20.93
CA VAL A 25 -8.60 9.37 -20.56
C VAL A 25 -8.12 10.80 -20.40
N ASP A 26 -7.30 11.06 -19.39
CA ASP A 26 -6.76 12.38 -19.13
C ASP A 26 -6.00 12.91 -20.37
N PRO A 27 -6.25 14.16 -20.81
CA PRO A 27 -5.59 14.76 -21.97
C PRO A 27 -4.06 14.69 -21.96
N ALA A 28 -3.43 14.64 -20.78
CA ALA A 28 -1.98 14.48 -20.64
C ALA A 28 -1.44 13.15 -21.22
N TRP A 29 -2.31 12.17 -21.46
CA TRP A 29 -1.96 10.86 -22.01
C TRP A 29 -2.25 10.73 -23.51
N TRP A 30 -2.90 11.71 -24.14
CA TRP A 30 -3.32 11.58 -25.54
C TRP A 30 -2.12 11.55 -26.49
N GLU A 31 -1.14 12.44 -26.30
CA GLU A 31 0.10 12.44 -27.09
C GLU A 31 0.92 11.15 -26.88
N PHE A 32 0.87 10.57 -25.68
CA PHE A 32 1.51 9.30 -25.38
C PHE A 32 0.84 8.13 -26.13
N PHE A 33 -0.50 8.09 -26.14
CA PHE A 33 -1.25 7.00 -26.77
C PHE A 33 -1.36 7.10 -28.29
N ASP A 34 -1.09 8.28 -28.88
CA ASP A 34 -1.03 8.43 -30.34
C ASP A 34 0.12 7.60 -30.96
N ASP A 35 1.22 7.42 -30.24
CA ASP A 35 2.40 6.64 -30.68
C ASP A 35 2.59 5.32 -29.92
N TYR A 36 1.63 4.93 -29.07
CA TYR A 36 1.68 3.72 -28.25
C TYR A 36 1.21 2.49 -29.03
N SER A 37 2.05 1.44 -29.06
CA SER A 37 1.66 0.12 -29.58
C SER A 37 1.65 -0.91 -28.46
N PRO A 38 0.48 -1.47 -28.08
CA PRO A 38 0.41 -2.48 -27.03
C PRO A 38 1.18 -3.73 -27.47
N GLY A 39 1.93 -4.31 -26.53
CA GLY A 39 2.70 -5.52 -26.77
C GLY A 39 1.80 -6.72 -27.06
N VAL A 40 2.10 -7.48 -28.12
CA VAL A 40 1.51 -8.82 -28.33
C VAL A 40 2.19 -9.81 -27.36
N PRO A 41 1.53 -10.92 -26.97
CA PRO A 41 2.08 -11.85 -25.98
C PRO A 41 3.50 -12.32 -26.36
N GLY A 42 4.47 -11.99 -25.51
CA GLY A 42 5.89 -12.31 -25.72
C GLY A 42 6.76 -11.16 -26.23
N GLN A 43 6.21 -9.96 -26.44
CA GLN A 43 6.97 -8.76 -26.80
C GLN A 43 6.54 -7.56 -25.97
N PRO A 44 7.47 -6.83 -25.31
CA PRO A 44 7.13 -5.64 -24.54
C PRO A 44 6.57 -4.54 -25.46
N PRO A 45 5.63 -3.70 -24.96
CA PRO A 45 5.09 -2.59 -25.71
C PRO A 45 6.21 -1.64 -26.16
N THR A 46 6.08 -1.11 -27.37
CA THR A 46 7.10 -0.24 -27.98
C THR A 46 6.47 1.10 -28.37
N LEU A 47 7.15 2.19 -28.04
CA LEU A 47 6.86 3.52 -28.61
C LEU A 47 7.56 3.63 -29.97
N ASN A 48 6.82 4.07 -30.99
CA ASN A 48 7.43 4.36 -32.28
C ASN A 48 8.28 5.64 -32.13
N ALA A 49 9.61 5.49 -32.27
CA ALA A 49 10.56 6.59 -32.11
C ALA A 49 10.55 7.53 -33.32
N ALA A 50 9.46 8.26 -33.52
CA ALA A 50 9.41 9.41 -34.43
C ALA A 50 8.37 10.40 -33.91
N THR A 51 8.86 11.45 -33.23
CA THR A 51 8.11 12.64 -32.78
C THR A 51 7.27 12.45 -31.51
N SER A 52 7.84 12.75 -30.34
CA SER A 52 7.22 13.65 -29.36
C SER A 52 8.13 13.85 -28.15
N GLY A 53 8.47 15.11 -27.88
CA GLY A 53 9.25 15.56 -26.72
C GLY A 53 8.43 15.56 -25.43
N PHE A 54 7.62 14.52 -25.19
CA PHE A 54 6.90 14.34 -23.96
C PHE A 54 7.80 13.64 -22.95
N VAL A 55 8.50 14.44 -22.16
CA VAL A 55 9.07 13.99 -20.89
C VAL A 55 7.99 14.26 -19.84
N PRO A 56 7.24 13.26 -19.33
CA PRO A 56 6.57 13.47 -18.05
C PRO A 56 7.68 13.80 -17.05
N ALA A 57 7.53 14.91 -16.34
CA ALA A 57 8.55 15.48 -15.48
C ALA A 57 9.38 14.41 -14.74
N PRO A 58 10.71 14.40 -14.89
CA PRO A 58 11.55 13.43 -14.20
C PRO A 58 11.53 13.77 -12.71
N VAL A 59 11.10 12.84 -11.86
CA VAL A 59 11.62 12.83 -10.49
C VAL A 59 13.09 12.43 -10.63
N VAL A 60 13.93 13.43 -10.42
CA VAL A 60 15.39 13.41 -10.46
C VAL A 60 15.95 12.18 -9.74
N THR A 61 16.68 11.35 -10.47
CA THR A 61 17.93 10.75 -9.99
C THR A 61 19.01 11.06 -11.02
N GLU A 62 19.95 11.91 -10.62
CA GLU A 62 21.19 12.18 -11.34
C GLU A 62 22.08 10.92 -11.45
N PRO A 63 23.07 10.94 -12.38
CA PRO A 63 23.51 9.76 -13.10
C PRO A 63 24.78 9.10 -12.54
N VAL A 64 24.92 7.85 -12.99
CA VAL A 64 26.06 6.92 -12.92
C VAL A 64 27.41 7.58 -13.25
N THR A 65 28.47 7.20 -12.52
CA THR A 65 29.83 7.19 -13.07
C THR A 65 30.24 5.76 -13.35
N ALA A 66 30.54 5.50 -14.62
CA ALA A 66 31.02 4.25 -15.14
C ALA A 66 32.44 3.97 -14.64
N ASP A 67 32.72 2.70 -14.35
CA ASP A 67 33.96 2.09 -14.81
C ASP A 67 33.70 0.60 -15.04
N ALA A 68 33.98 0.16 -16.25
CA ALA A 68 33.99 -1.25 -16.63
C ALA A 68 35.40 -1.62 -17.06
N PRO A 69 35.84 -2.86 -16.78
CA PRO A 69 36.53 -3.58 -17.83
C PRO A 69 35.93 -4.97 -18.07
N THR A 70 35.66 -5.19 -19.35
CA THR A 70 35.64 -6.41 -20.16
C THR A 70 35.70 -7.78 -19.46
N ALA A 71 34.64 -8.58 -19.66
CA ALA A 71 34.76 -10.03 -19.75
C ALA A 71 33.84 -10.57 -20.87
N LEU A 72 34.42 -11.46 -21.69
CA LEU A 72 33.87 -12.08 -22.89
C LEU A 72 32.52 -12.76 -22.62
N VAL A 73 31.50 -12.44 -23.43
CA VAL A 73 30.17 -13.07 -23.37
C VAL A 73 30.19 -14.36 -24.20
N THR A 74 30.22 -15.49 -23.51
CA THR A 74 29.75 -16.78 -24.03
C THR A 74 28.21 -16.78 -23.92
N PRO A 75 27.44 -17.20 -24.94
CA PRO A 75 25.99 -17.21 -24.86
C PRO A 75 25.49 -18.14 -23.74
N PRO A 76 24.55 -17.71 -22.86
CA PRO A 76 23.98 -18.59 -21.84
C PRO A 76 23.09 -19.66 -22.48
N ALA A 77 23.32 -20.90 -22.07
CA ALA A 77 22.48 -22.05 -22.36
C ALA A 77 21.05 -21.85 -21.85
N ALA A 78 20.08 -22.44 -22.56
CA ALA A 78 18.67 -22.43 -22.23
C ALA A 78 18.39 -22.87 -20.78
N VAL A 79 17.64 -22.04 -20.05
CA VAL A 79 17.15 -22.33 -18.71
C VAL A 79 16.03 -23.38 -18.81
N PRO A 80 16.07 -24.51 -18.06
CA PRO A 80 14.97 -25.45 -18.04
C PRO A 80 13.72 -24.83 -17.37
N PRO A 81 12.51 -25.33 -17.68
CA PRO A 81 11.26 -24.75 -17.18
C PRO A 81 11.18 -24.78 -15.64
N SER A 82 10.73 -23.67 -15.07
CA SER A 82 10.55 -23.48 -13.62
C SER A 82 9.61 -24.53 -13.03
N ALA A 83 10.05 -25.17 -11.94
CA ALA A 83 9.22 -26.06 -11.15
C ALA A 83 7.99 -25.31 -10.59
N PRO A 84 6.82 -25.98 -10.48
CA PRO A 84 5.62 -25.37 -9.93
C PRO A 84 5.80 -25.01 -8.45
N ALA A 85 5.26 -23.84 -8.07
CA ALA A 85 5.27 -23.37 -6.68
C ALA A 85 4.56 -24.38 -5.76
N PRO A 86 5.05 -24.60 -4.53
CA PRO A 86 4.40 -25.50 -3.59
C PRO A 86 2.99 -25.02 -3.27
N THR A 87 2.01 -25.89 -3.51
CA THR A 87 0.62 -25.70 -3.10
C THR A 87 0.53 -25.84 -1.59
N TYR A 88 0.43 -24.70 -0.89
CA TYR A 88 0.03 -24.72 0.51
C TYR A 88 -1.47 -25.03 0.59
N PRO A 89 -1.91 -25.95 1.46
CA PRO A 89 -3.33 -26.16 1.71
C PRO A 89 -3.91 -24.86 2.27
N VAL A 90 -4.77 -24.21 1.48
CA VAL A 90 -5.63 -23.15 1.96
C VAL A 90 -6.65 -23.82 2.90
N PRO A 91 -6.66 -23.51 4.21
CA PRO A 91 -7.72 -24.00 5.08
C PRO A 91 -9.07 -23.53 4.50
N PRO A 92 -10.12 -24.36 4.54
CA PRO A 92 -11.41 -23.99 4.01
C PRO A 92 -11.84 -22.66 4.64
N ALA A 93 -12.26 -21.72 3.80
CA ALA A 93 -12.82 -20.47 4.27
C ALA A 93 -13.91 -20.79 5.30
N PRO A 94 -13.94 -20.12 6.46
CA PRO A 94 -15.04 -20.28 7.39
C PRO A 94 -16.36 -20.04 6.65
N PRO A 95 -17.44 -20.78 6.97
CA PRO A 95 -18.74 -20.57 6.34
C PRO A 95 -19.05 -19.08 6.37
N LEU A 96 -19.34 -18.52 5.19
CA LEU A 96 -19.86 -17.16 5.08
C LEU A 96 -21.04 -17.08 6.05
N ALA A 97 -20.97 -16.13 6.99
CA ALA A 97 -22.08 -15.85 7.88
C ALA A 97 -23.35 -15.71 7.02
N PRO A 98 -24.50 -16.27 7.45
CA PRO A 98 -25.73 -16.19 6.69
C PRO A 98 -25.96 -14.74 6.29
N LYS A 99 -26.04 -14.52 4.97
CA LYS A 99 -26.34 -13.22 4.38
C LYS A 99 -27.63 -12.76 5.03
N ALA A 100 -27.56 -11.74 5.88
CA ALA A 100 -28.74 -11.16 6.51
C ALA A 100 -29.76 -10.90 5.40
N GLU A 101 -30.94 -11.50 5.53
CA GLU A 101 -32.06 -11.21 4.66
C GLU A 101 -32.29 -9.71 4.72
N VAL A 102 -32.05 -9.03 3.60
CA VAL A 102 -32.26 -7.60 3.51
C VAL A 102 -33.77 -7.42 3.51
N SER A 103 -34.33 -7.06 4.67
CA SER A 103 -35.70 -6.60 4.74
C SER A 103 -35.83 -5.35 3.87
N ASN A 104 -36.79 -5.35 2.95
CA ASN A 104 -37.11 -4.20 2.09
C ASN A 104 -37.81 -3.06 2.86
N GLU A 105 -37.57 -2.92 4.16
CA GLU A 105 -38.02 -1.79 4.95
C GLU A 105 -36.95 -0.70 4.93
N THR A 106 -37.29 0.45 4.36
CA THR A 106 -36.45 1.64 4.39
C THR A 106 -36.47 2.24 5.80
N ALA A 107 -35.60 1.73 6.68
CA ALA A 107 -35.38 2.30 8.01
C ALA A 107 -34.27 3.35 7.96
N THR A 108 -34.60 4.61 8.28
CA THR A 108 -33.60 5.68 8.44
C THR A 108 -33.18 5.75 9.90
N SER A 109 -31.87 5.69 10.18
CA SER A 109 -31.33 5.90 11.52
C SER A 109 -30.35 7.07 11.53
N VAL A 110 -30.49 7.95 12.53
CA VAL A 110 -29.61 9.12 12.69
C VAL A 110 -28.32 8.68 13.37
N LEU A 111 -27.18 8.92 12.70
CA LEU A 111 -25.87 8.69 13.29
C LEU A 111 -25.58 9.72 14.38
N LYS A 112 -25.13 9.24 15.55
CA LYS A 112 -24.82 10.08 16.71
C LYS A 112 -23.46 9.73 17.30
N GLY A 113 -22.89 10.68 18.03
CA GLY A 113 -21.66 10.48 18.80
C GLY A 113 -20.48 10.01 17.93
N PRO A 114 -19.78 8.93 18.30
CA PRO A 114 -18.59 8.47 17.58
C PRO A 114 -18.81 8.16 16.10
N ALA A 115 -19.97 7.61 15.73
CA ALA A 115 -20.28 7.31 14.33
C ALA A 115 -20.38 8.60 13.49
N ALA A 116 -21.03 9.64 14.02
CA ALA A 116 -21.07 10.95 13.37
C ALA A 116 -19.67 11.58 13.25
N ARG A 117 -18.80 11.38 14.26
CA ARG A 117 -17.42 11.89 14.22
C ARG A 117 -16.58 11.20 13.15
N VAL A 118 -16.78 9.89 12.93
CA VAL A 118 -16.13 9.18 11.82
C VAL A 118 -16.56 9.79 10.49
N VAL A 119 -17.85 10.09 10.29
CA VAL A 119 -18.33 10.76 9.07
C VAL A 119 -17.62 12.09 8.86
N THR A 120 -17.57 12.97 9.87
CA THR A 120 -16.85 14.25 9.76
C THR A 120 -15.38 14.08 9.35
N ASN A 121 -14.68 13.09 9.91
CA ASN A 121 -13.27 12.84 9.57
C ASN A 121 -13.11 12.23 8.16
N MET A 122 -14.06 11.39 7.72
CA MET A 122 -14.06 10.82 6.38
C MET A 122 -14.34 11.89 5.32
N GLU A 123 -15.25 12.83 5.59
CA GLU A 123 -15.52 13.98 4.72
C GLU A 123 -14.30 14.90 4.60
N ALA A 124 -13.60 15.16 5.72
CA ALA A 124 -12.36 15.94 5.70
C ALA A 124 -11.27 15.28 4.83
N SER A 125 -11.22 13.95 4.80
CA SER A 125 -10.25 13.19 3.98
C SER A 125 -10.47 13.36 2.47
N LEU A 126 -11.67 13.78 2.01
CA LEU A 126 -11.96 13.97 0.58
C LEU A 126 -11.09 15.05 -0.07
N ALA A 127 -10.55 15.99 0.72
CA ALA A 127 -9.65 17.03 0.22
C ALA A 127 -8.23 16.52 -0.05
N VAL A 128 -7.89 15.30 0.39
CA VAL A 128 -6.55 14.74 0.24
C VAL A 128 -6.46 13.92 -1.06
N PRO A 129 -5.68 14.36 -2.07
CA PRO A 129 -5.49 13.61 -3.30
C PRO A 129 -4.70 12.33 -3.00
N THR A 130 -5.41 11.21 -2.89
CA THR A 130 -4.84 9.95 -2.39
C THR A 130 -4.32 9.11 -3.55
N ALA A 131 -3.01 8.84 -3.57
CA ALA A 131 -2.38 7.87 -4.47
C ALA A 131 -2.06 6.58 -3.69
N THR A 132 -2.32 5.41 -4.30
CA THR A 132 -2.12 4.11 -3.65
C THR A 132 -1.03 3.32 -4.35
N SER A 133 -0.12 2.72 -3.58
CA SER A 133 0.87 1.76 -4.06
C SER A 133 0.80 0.48 -3.23
N VAL A 134 1.12 -0.65 -3.86
CA VAL A 134 1.05 -1.97 -3.23
C VAL A 134 2.35 -2.73 -3.46
N ARG A 135 2.83 -3.41 -2.42
CA ARG A 135 3.99 -4.32 -2.50
C ARG A 135 3.65 -5.62 -1.80
N ALA A 136 3.99 -6.75 -2.44
CA ALA A 136 3.87 -8.05 -1.82
C ALA A 136 5.11 -8.32 -0.95
N VAL A 137 4.90 -8.65 0.32
CA VAL A 137 5.97 -9.03 1.26
C VAL A 137 5.75 -10.47 1.72
N PRO A 138 6.70 -11.39 1.47
CA PRO A 138 6.59 -12.77 1.97
C PRO A 138 6.50 -12.82 3.50
N ALA A 139 5.44 -13.42 4.03
CA ALA A 139 5.16 -13.44 5.47
C ALA A 139 5.71 -14.67 6.21
N ARG A 140 6.40 -15.60 5.53
CA ARG A 140 6.82 -16.87 6.14
C ARG A 140 7.79 -16.66 7.30
N LEU A 141 8.83 -15.87 7.09
CA LEU A 141 9.80 -15.54 8.14
C LEU A 141 9.11 -14.81 9.32
N LEU A 142 8.17 -13.92 9.03
CA LEU A 142 7.38 -13.23 10.05
C LEU A 142 6.55 -14.22 10.89
N GLN A 143 5.92 -15.21 10.26
CA GLN A 143 5.17 -16.28 10.92
C GLN A 143 6.06 -17.13 11.83
N ASP A 144 7.20 -17.58 11.33
CA ASP A 144 8.11 -18.46 12.05
C ASP A 144 8.73 -17.70 13.25
N ASN A 145 9.21 -16.47 13.06
CA ASN A 145 9.72 -15.61 14.14
C ASN A 145 8.65 -15.33 15.21
N ARG A 146 7.43 -15.00 14.80
CA ARG A 146 6.31 -14.78 15.71
C ARG A 146 5.98 -16.03 16.53
N THR A 147 6.11 -17.21 15.94
CA THR A 147 5.88 -18.49 16.64
C THR A 147 6.95 -18.71 17.71
N VAL A 148 8.22 -18.50 17.38
CA VAL A 148 9.33 -18.60 18.34
C VAL A 148 9.14 -17.63 19.51
N ILE A 149 8.84 -16.36 19.22
CA ILE A 149 8.60 -15.34 20.25
C ILE A 149 7.44 -15.74 21.17
N ASN A 150 6.30 -16.15 20.61
CA ASN A 150 5.14 -16.54 21.42
C ASN A 150 5.39 -17.79 22.25
N ASN A 151 6.15 -18.77 21.73
CA ASN A 151 6.53 -19.95 22.49
C ASN A 151 7.43 -19.58 23.68
N HIS A 152 8.32 -18.60 23.52
CA HIS A 152 9.13 -18.08 24.63
C HIS A 152 8.27 -17.32 25.66
N LEU A 153 7.37 -16.44 25.19
CA LEU A 153 6.47 -15.67 26.07
C LEU A 153 5.54 -16.57 26.89
N ALA A 154 5.00 -17.62 26.27
CA ALA A 154 4.14 -18.60 26.94
C ALA A 154 4.83 -19.32 28.12
N ARG A 155 6.16 -19.42 28.11
CA ARG A 155 6.96 -20.09 29.17
C ARG A 155 7.50 -19.15 30.23
N THR A 156 7.44 -17.84 30.03
CA THR A 156 8.14 -16.85 30.87
C THR A 156 7.16 -15.89 31.56
N ARG A 157 6.70 -14.86 30.84
CA ARG A 157 5.86 -13.76 31.37
C ARG A 157 4.41 -13.80 30.90
N GLY A 158 4.04 -14.75 30.04
CA GLY A 158 2.74 -14.77 29.38
C GLY A 158 2.61 -13.69 28.31
N GLY A 159 1.39 -13.48 27.82
CA GLY A 159 1.10 -12.55 26.73
C GLY A 159 1.29 -13.15 25.34
N LYS A 160 0.87 -12.41 24.32
CA LYS A 160 0.90 -12.83 22.92
C LYS A 160 1.27 -11.66 22.03
N VAL A 161 2.25 -11.88 21.17
CA VAL A 161 2.58 -10.99 20.06
C VAL A 161 1.75 -11.41 18.85
N SER A 162 1.01 -10.45 18.29
CA SER A 162 0.27 -10.58 17.02
C SER A 162 1.10 -10.03 15.86
N PHE A 163 0.67 -10.28 14.60
CA PHE A 163 1.29 -9.66 13.43
C PHE A 163 1.22 -8.13 13.48
N THR A 164 0.12 -7.59 13.99
CA THR A 164 -0.08 -6.14 14.16
C THR A 164 1.02 -5.50 15.01
N HIS A 165 1.49 -6.17 16.06
CA HIS A 165 2.58 -5.63 16.89
C HIS A 165 3.90 -5.56 16.11
N LEU A 166 4.23 -6.62 15.37
CA LEU A 166 5.46 -6.69 14.59
C LEU A 166 5.43 -5.69 13.43
N ILE A 167 4.32 -5.61 12.71
CA ILE A 167 4.13 -4.69 11.58
C ILE A 167 4.08 -3.26 12.08
N GLY A 168 3.33 -2.97 13.14
CA GLY A 168 3.22 -1.64 13.73
C GLY A 168 4.57 -1.10 14.19
N TYR A 169 5.36 -1.93 14.89
CA TYR A 169 6.71 -1.54 15.30
C TYR A 169 7.62 -1.31 14.10
N ALA A 170 7.57 -2.18 13.08
CA ALA A 170 8.34 -2.01 11.85
C ALA A 170 7.99 -0.70 11.11
N VAL A 171 6.71 -0.33 11.06
CA VAL A 171 6.25 0.95 10.48
C VAL A 171 6.83 2.13 11.24
N VAL A 172 6.81 2.10 12.58
CA VAL A 172 7.41 3.19 13.39
C VAL A 172 8.91 3.34 13.08
N ARG A 173 9.64 2.23 12.99
CA ARG A 173 11.07 2.26 12.61
C ARG A 173 11.28 2.78 11.19
N ALA A 174 10.47 2.35 10.22
CA ALA A 174 10.59 2.79 8.83
C ALA A 174 10.27 4.28 8.65
N VAL A 175 9.30 4.81 9.38
CA VAL A 175 8.96 6.25 9.34
C VAL A 175 10.08 7.10 9.94
N ALA A 176 10.83 6.59 10.92
CA ALA A 176 12.03 7.26 11.42
C ALA A 176 13.13 7.38 10.36
N ASP A 177 13.25 6.38 9.47
CA ASP A 177 14.20 6.39 8.35
C ASP A 177 13.72 7.26 7.16
N VAL A 178 12.41 7.49 7.05
CA VAL A 178 11.79 8.33 6.00
C VAL A 178 10.91 9.44 6.62
N PRO A 179 11.50 10.48 7.24
CA PRO A 179 10.75 11.48 8.03
C PRO A 179 9.71 12.27 7.23
N ALA A 180 9.88 12.38 5.91
CA ALA A 180 8.89 12.99 5.02
C ALA A 180 7.51 12.33 5.14
N MET A 181 7.44 11.06 5.53
CA MET A 181 6.19 10.32 5.73
C MET A 181 5.49 10.63 7.05
N ASN A 182 6.12 11.37 7.97
CA ASN A 182 5.53 11.86 9.23
C ASN A 182 5.12 13.35 9.16
N SER A 183 4.94 13.90 7.96
CA SER A 183 4.58 15.30 7.76
C SER A 183 3.10 15.43 7.35
N HIS A 184 2.49 16.57 7.64
CA HIS A 184 1.13 16.86 7.21
C HIS A 184 0.99 18.29 6.67
N PHE A 185 0.02 18.46 5.80
CA PHE A 185 -0.34 19.75 5.24
C PHE A 185 -1.17 20.57 6.24
N THR A 186 -0.94 21.88 6.27
CA THR A 186 -1.76 22.83 7.02
C THR A 186 -1.77 24.19 6.31
N GLU A 187 -2.54 25.12 6.85
CA GLU A 187 -2.51 26.52 6.44
C GLU A 187 -2.13 27.40 7.63
N VAL A 188 -1.18 28.30 7.43
CA VAL A 188 -0.80 29.32 8.42
C VAL A 188 -1.06 30.68 7.78
N ASP A 189 -1.94 31.46 8.38
CA ASP A 189 -2.36 32.77 7.85
C ASP A 189 -2.86 32.72 6.39
N GLY A 190 -3.61 31.65 6.06
CA GLY A 190 -4.15 31.42 4.70
C GLY A 190 -3.11 31.03 3.67
N LYS A 191 -1.88 30.70 4.08
CA LYS A 191 -0.83 30.22 3.19
C LYS A 191 -0.59 28.72 3.38
N PRO A 192 -0.46 27.95 2.29
CA PRO A 192 -0.05 26.56 2.32
C PRO A 192 1.25 26.36 3.12
N ALA A 193 1.23 25.42 4.07
CA ALA A 193 2.37 25.10 4.92
C ALA A 193 2.50 23.59 5.12
N LEU A 194 3.74 23.13 5.29
CA LEU A 194 4.07 21.75 5.65
C LEU A 194 4.54 21.72 7.11
N VAL A 195 3.89 20.89 7.92
CA VAL A 195 4.33 20.63 9.29
C VAL A 195 5.07 19.31 9.31
N SER A 196 6.34 19.37 9.73
CA SER A 196 7.14 18.18 10.04
C SER A 196 7.25 18.00 11.55
N SER A 197 7.07 16.77 12.02
CA SER A 197 7.19 16.41 13.44
C SER A 197 8.31 15.40 13.61
N SER A 198 9.15 15.60 14.64
CA SER A 198 10.13 14.60 15.07
C SER A 198 9.50 13.46 15.88
N ALA A 199 8.38 13.72 16.56
CA ALA A 199 7.65 12.71 17.30
C ALA A 199 6.79 11.86 16.35
N ILE A 200 6.89 10.54 16.48
CA ILE A 200 6.11 9.55 15.75
C ILE A 200 5.00 9.04 16.67
N ASN A 201 3.76 9.33 16.29
CA ASN A 201 2.57 8.90 17.01
C ASN A 201 1.79 7.92 16.13
N LEU A 202 1.77 6.64 16.48
CA LEU A 202 1.11 5.63 15.65
C LEU A 202 -0.36 5.48 16.05
N GLY A 203 -1.28 5.78 15.12
CA GLY A 203 -2.69 5.43 15.26
C GLY A 203 -2.95 3.97 14.91
N LEU A 204 -3.68 3.23 15.73
CA LEU A 204 -4.04 1.84 15.47
C LEU A 204 -5.55 1.68 15.37
N ALA A 205 -6.06 1.30 14.20
CA ALA A 205 -7.49 1.06 14.02
C ALA A 205 -7.93 -0.25 14.69
N ILE A 206 -8.94 -0.16 15.56
CA ILE A 206 -9.50 -1.27 16.30
C ILE A 206 -11.01 -1.28 16.14
N ASP A 207 -11.54 -2.46 15.88
CA ASP A 207 -12.97 -2.70 15.75
C ASP A 207 -13.50 -3.32 17.04
N GLN A 208 -14.33 -2.57 17.76
CA GLN A 208 -14.84 -2.91 19.07
C GLN A 208 -16.30 -3.35 18.96
N THR A 209 -16.61 -4.54 19.50
CA THR A 209 -18.00 -4.99 19.65
C THR A 209 -18.53 -4.49 20.98
N LYS A 210 -19.63 -3.74 20.95
CA LYS A 210 -20.34 -3.26 22.14
C LYS A 210 -21.20 -4.36 22.76
N ALA A 211 -21.63 -4.13 23.99
CA ALA A 211 -22.52 -5.05 24.71
C ALA A 211 -23.87 -5.30 24.00
N ASP A 212 -24.33 -4.33 23.19
CA ASP A 212 -25.55 -4.43 22.37
C ASP A 212 -25.33 -5.20 21.04
N GLY A 213 -24.12 -5.73 20.80
CA GLY A 213 -23.74 -6.44 19.59
C GLY A 213 -23.37 -5.53 18.41
N THR A 214 -23.56 -4.21 18.52
CA THR A 214 -23.13 -3.27 17.48
C THR A 214 -21.60 -3.11 17.48
N ARG A 215 -21.03 -2.71 16.34
CA ARG A 215 -19.58 -2.56 16.16
C ARG A 215 -19.19 -1.09 16.06
N GLN A 216 -18.01 -0.75 16.53
CA GLN A 216 -17.50 0.62 16.56
C GLN A 216 -16.01 0.65 16.20
N LEU A 217 -15.66 1.49 15.23
CA LEU A 217 -14.27 1.83 14.94
C LEU A 217 -13.72 2.81 15.98
N LEU A 218 -12.56 2.48 16.54
CA LEU A 218 -11.76 3.36 17.39
C LEU A 218 -10.32 3.38 16.87
N VAL A 219 -9.66 4.53 16.97
CA VAL A 219 -8.25 4.67 16.57
C VAL A 219 -7.46 5.29 17.73
N PRO A 220 -7.06 4.51 18.76
CA PRO A 220 -6.09 4.97 19.76
C PRO A 220 -4.75 5.31 19.11
N SER A 221 -3.96 6.14 19.80
CA SER A 221 -2.66 6.58 19.32
C SER A 221 -1.57 6.29 20.36
N ILE A 222 -0.59 5.48 19.98
CA ILE A 222 0.64 5.24 20.74
C ILE A 222 1.55 6.46 20.52
N LYS A 223 1.85 7.19 21.59
CA LYS A 223 2.60 8.45 21.52
C LYS A 223 4.10 8.23 21.69
N GLY A 224 4.91 8.99 20.96
CA GLY A 224 6.37 8.92 21.09
C GLY A 224 6.94 7.54 20.78
N ALA A 225 6.35 6.83 19.83
CA ALA A 225 6.67 5.43 19.55
C ALA A 225 8.12 5.23 19.06
N GLN A 226 8.77 6.28 18.55
CA GLN A 226 10.16 6.24 18.08
C GLN A 226 11.16 5.91 19.20
N ASP A 227 10.85 6.32 20.44
CA ASP A 227 11.72 6.14 21.61
C ASP A 227 11.44 4.82 22.34
N MET A 228 10.44 4.07 21.90
CA MET A 228 10.06 2.80 22.52
C MET A 228 10.91 1.66 22.00
N ASP A 229 11.38 0.82 22.93
CA ASP A 229 11.78 -0.53 22.57
C ASP A 229 10.54 -1.39 22.23
N PHE A 230 10.76 -2.58 21.66
CA PHE A 230 9.66 -3.44 21.24
C PHE A 230 8.76 -3.89 22.41
N SER A 231 9.33 -4.07 23.60
CA SER A 231 8.56 -4.49 24.77
C SER A 231 7.64 -3.39 25.29
N GLN A 232 8.12 -2.15 25.27
CA GLN A 232 7.33 -0.96 25.61
C GLN A 232 6.23 -0.74 24.57
N PHE A 233 6.54 -0.87 23.28
CA PHE A 233 5.55 -0.75 22.21
C PHE A 233 4.48 -1.85 22.28
N HIS A 234 4.85 -3.10 22.63
CA HIS A 234 3.90 -4.20 22.80
C HIS A 234 2.94 -3.97 23.97
N ALA A 235 3.39 -3.28 25.02
CA ALA A 235 2.57 -2.99 26.19
C ALA A 235 1.63 -1.79 26.01
N ALA A 236 1.89 -0.94 25.01
CA ALA A 236 1.14 0.28 24.72
C ALA A 236 -0.09 0.04 23.83
#